data_AF-A0A4P7WUG2-F1
#
_entry.id   AF-A0A4P7WUG2-F1
#
_cell.length_a   1.000
_cell.length_b   1.000
_cell.length_c   1.000
_cell.angle_alpha   90.00
_cell.angle_beta   90.00
_cell.angle_gamma   90.00
#
_symmetry.space_group_name_H-M   'P 1'
#
loop_
_entity.id
_entity.type
_entity.pdbx_description
1 polymer ?
#
loop_
_entity_poly.entity_id
_entity_poly.type
_entity_poly.pdbx_seq_one_letter_code
_entity_poly.pdbx_strand_id
1 'polypeptide(L)'
;MKNSIVLLLIVLFSSCCNAKKATQESPILKEKAVAEIKKDSTAKMNAKVLEESTITKTETEQDTTVVFNQILTKTEHSNIHFIWNELLQKHVSDNGNVNYKSFKTDHKKLLEYIYILDLLKSNPEFDSISKEEKLAYWINAYNALTIDLIIKNYPVKSIKDIKDPWGQKLWELGDKWYSLEDIEHEVLRKMDEPRIHFAIVCASYSCPKLQNTAFTASNLETQLTAATKQFLSDTKRNEIKENSLKLSKIFKWFDKDFEQTGSLIDFLNKYTDITISAKAKISYKDYNWDLNN
;
A
#
# COMPACT_ATOMS: atom_id res chain seq x y z
N MET A 1 -28.80 51.75 -29.19
CA MET A 1 -30.01 51.04 -29.66
C MET A 1 -29.60 50.03 -30.73
N LYS A 2 -29.90 48.73 -30.51
CA LYS A 2 -30.28 47.67 -31.49
C LYS A 2 -29.71 47.78 -32.93
N ASN A 3 -29.07 46.80 -33.56
CA ASN A 3 -29.33 45.36 -33.57
C ASN A 3 -28.14 44.59 -34.18
N SER A 4 -28.01 43.34 -33.74
CA SER A 4 -27.12 42.27 -34.22
C SER A 4 -27.47 41.75 -35.62
N ILE A 5 -26.47 41.35 -36.40
CA ILE A 5 -26.58 40.26 -37.40
C ILE A 5 -25.27 39.43 -37.32
N VAL A 6 -25.42 38.16 -36.92
CA VAL A 6 -24.39 37.12 -36.94
C VAL A 6 -24.62 36.30 -38.22
N LEU A 7 -23.58 36.12 -39.04
CA LEU A 7 -23.60 35.21 -40.19
C LEU A 7 -22.63 34.05 -39.90
N LEU A 8 -23.19 32.87 -39.72
CA LEU A 8 -22.48 31.61 -39.47
C LEU A 8 -22.20 30.93 -40.81
N LEU A 9 -20.93 30.74 -41.16
CA LEU A 9 -20.51 29.99 -42.35
C LEU A 9 -20.10 28.57 -41.94
N ILE A 10 -20.96 27.61 -42.26
CA ILE A 10 -20.71 26.17 -42.12
C ILE A 10 -20.05 25.70 -43.43
N VAL A 11 -18.83 25.16 -43.34
CA VAL A 11 -18.17 24.45 -44.44
C VAL A 11 -18.19 22.96 -44.13
N LEU A 12 -18.95 22.21 -44.93
CA LEU A 12 -18.96 20.75 -44.97
C LEU A 12 -17.96 20.29 -46.04
N PHE A 13 -17.06 19.38 -45.67
CA PHE A 13 -16.39 18.49 -46.63
C PHE A 13 -16.54 17.04 -46.19
N SER A 14 -17.21 16.29 -47.05
CA SER A 14 -17.41 14.84 -47.07
C SER A 14 -16.22 14.10 -47.68
N SER A 15 -16.24 12.76 -47.54
CA SER A 15 -15.51 11.72 -48.31
C SER A 15 -14.26 11.17 -47.59
N CYS A 16 -13.97 9.88 -47.46
CA CYS A 16 -14.66 8.63 -47.83
C CYS A 16 -14.00 7.43 -47.09
N CYS A 17 -14.73 6.31 -47.08
CA CYS A 17 -14.41 4.94 -46.64
C CYS A 17 -12.96 4.43 -46.70
N ASN A 18 -12.57 3.64 -45.68
CA ASN A 18 -12.19 2.23 -45.93
C ASN A 18 -12.23 1.40 -44.62
N ALA A 19 -13.18 0.48 -44.53
CA ALA A 19 -13.25 -0.55 -43.49
C ALA A 19 -12.95 -1.91 -44.13
N LYS A 20 -11.94 -2.62 -43.62
CA LYS A 20 -11.76 -4.06 -43.88
C LYS A 20 -12.07 -4.83 -42.60
N LYS A 21 -13.13 -5.62 -42.65
CA LYS A 21 -13.45 -6.72 -41.74
C LYS A 21 -12.41 -7.83 -41.88
N ALA A 22 -11.97 -8.39 -40.76
CA ALA A 22 -11.48 -9.76 -40.69
C ALA A 22 -12.11 -10.42 -39.45
N THR A 23 -12.98 -11.38 -39.74
CA THR A 23 -13.68 -12.28 -38.83
C THR A 23 -12.73 -13.41 -38.44
N GLN A 24 -12.61 -13.74 -37.15
CA GLN A 24 -12.24 -15.09 -36.74
C GLN A 24 -13.03 -15.48 -35.48
N GLU A 25 -13.63 -16.65 -35.59
CA GLU A 25 -14.61 -17.27 -34.70
C GLU A 25 -13.98 -17.74 -33.40
N SER A 26 -14.71 -17.57 -32.28
CA SER A 26 -14.43 -18.25 -31.00
C SER A 26 -15.35 -19.47 -30.86
N PRO A 27 -14.84 -20.65 -30.44
CA PRO A 27 -15.70 -21.79 -30.21
C PRO A 27 -16.37 -21.73 -28.82
N ILE A 28 -17.68 -21.93 -28.84
CA ILE A 28 -18.58 -22.09 -27.70
C ILE A 28 -18.40 -23.49 -27.09
N LEU A 29 -18.20 -23.59 -25.78
CA LEU A 29 -18.46 -24.82 -25.01
C LEU A 29 -19.15 -24.52 -23.66
N LYS A 30 -20.47 -24.71 -23.70
CA LYS A 30 -21.35 -25.43 -22.74
C LYS A 30 -21.31 -25.06 -21.26
N GLU A 31 -22.32 -24.26 -20.90
CA GLU A 31 -22.99 -24.14 -19.61
C GLU A 31 -23.51 -25.49 -19.07
N LYS A 32 -23.31 -25.74 -17.77
CA LYS A 32 -24.04 -26.76 -17.00
C LYS A 32 -24.40 -26.23 -15.60
N ALA A 33 -25.70 -26.07 -15.42
CA ALA A 33 -26.53 -26.31 -14.23
C ALA A 33 -26.10 -25.71 -12.87
N VAL A 34 -26.81 -24.64 -12.50
CA VAL A 34 -27.00 -24.16 -11.12
C VAL A 34 -28.06 -25.02 -10.44
N ALA A 35 -27.78 -25.51 -9.23
CA ALA A 35 -28.76 -26.11 -8.34
C ALA A 35 -29.01 -25.16 -7.16
N GLU A 36 -30.28 -24.79 -6.98
CA GLU A 36 -30.81 -23.97 -5.88
C GLU A 36 -30.68 -24.67 -4.53
N ILE A 37 -30.24 -23.94 -3.50
CA ILE A 37 -30.46 -24.30 -2.10
C ILE A 37 -31.15 -23.13 -1.42
N LYS A 38 -32.40 -23.37 -1.01
CA LYS A 38 -33.25 -22.49 -0.20
C LYS A 38 -32.61 -22.25 1.17
N LYS A 39 -32.58 -21.00 1.61
CA LYS A 39 -32.24 -20.62 2.99
C LYS A 39 -33.44 -19.90 3.57
N ASP A 40 -34.09 -20.53 4.54
CA ASP A 40 -35.20 -19.96 5.31
C ASP A 40 -34.84 -19.88 6.80
N SER A 41 -35.47 -18.88 7.42
CA SER A 41 -35.64 -18.59 8.83
C SER A 41 -34.52 -17.83 9.55
N THR A 42 -34.81 -16.53 9.64
CA THR A 42 -34.53 -15.60 10.72
C THR A 42 -34.84 -16.16 12.11
N ALA A 43 -33.96 -15.93 13.09
CA ALA A 43 -34.30 -15.94 14.51
C ALA A 43 -33.81 -14.65 15.17
N LYS A 44 -34.76 -13.84 15.65
CA LYS A 44 -34.57 -12.64 16.46
C LYS A 44 -34.34 -13.07 17.90
N MET A 45 -33.32 -12.54 18.57
CA MET A 45 -33.07 -12.79 19.99
C MET A 45 -33.44 -11.54 20.81
N ASN A 46 -34.48 -11.66 21.64
CA ASN A 46 -34.83 -10.68 22.66
C ASN A 46 -34.14 -11.06 23.97
N ALA A 47 -33.38 -10.13 24.54
CA ALA A 47 -32.83 -10.25 25.88
C ALA A 47 -33.90 -9.86 26.93
N LYS A 48 -34.06 -10.68 27.96
CA LYS A 48 -34.76 -10.30 29.19
C LYS A 48 -34.02 -10.89 30.39
N VAL A 49 -33.49 -10.00 31.22
CA VAL A 49 -32.93 -10.25 32.56
C VAL A 49 -34.09 -10.47 33.53
N LEU A 50 -33.96 -11.39 34.50
CA LEU A 50 -34.49 -11.29 35.87
C LEU A 50 -34.06 -12.48 36.78
N GLU A 51 -34.15 -12.22 38.07
CA GLU A 51 -33.46 -12.77 39.26
C GLU A 51 -33.83 -14.20 39.75
N GLU A 52 -33.06 -14.64 40.75
CA GLU A 52 -33.03 -15.93 41.47
C GLU A 52 -34.34 -16.44 42.08
N SER A 53 -34.50 -17.77 42.13
CA SER A 53 -34.88 -18.48 43.37
C SER A 53 -34.54 -19.97 43.30
N THR A 54 -33.87 -20.46 44.33
CA THR A 54 -33.46 -21.84 44.63
C THR A 54 -34.66 -22.77 44.89
N ILE A 55 -34.57 -24.04 44.45
CA ILE A 55 -34.92 -25.27 45.21
C ILE A 55 -34.31 -26.49 44.50
N THR A 56 -33.57 -27.26 45.28
CA THR A 56 -32.88 -28.51 44.95
C THR A 56 -33.86 -29.68 44.87
N LYS A 57 -33.70 -30.57 43.87
CA LYS A 57 -33.70 -32.03 44.07
C LYS A 57 -33.15 -32.76 42.84
N THR A 58 -32.32 -33.73 43.17
CA THR A 58 -31.40 -34.51 42.36
C THR A 58 -32.13 -35.63 41.61
N GLU A 59 -31.83 -35.83 40.33
CA GLU A 59 -31.76 -37.15 39.71
C GLU A 59 -30.86 -37.06 38.46
N THR A 60 -30.04 -38.09 38.30
CA THR A 60 -28.85 -38.19 37.47
C THR A 60 -29.18 -38.61 36.05
N GLU A 61 -28.86 -37.76 35.07
CA GLU A 61 -28.51 -38.19 33.71
C GLU A 61 -27.25 -37.45 33.25
N GLN A 62 -26.23 -38.24 32.93
CA GLN A 62 -24.91 -37.80 32.56
C GLN A 62 -24.90 -37.50 31.06
N ASP A 63 -25.34 -36.31 30.66
CA ASP A 63 -25.08 -35.78 29.33
C ASP A 63 -23.93 -34.78 29.41
N THR A 64 -22.83 -35.12 28.73
CA THR A 64 -21.58 -34.37 28.82
C THR A 64 -21.65 -33.23 27.83
N THR A 65 -22.42 -32.19 28.15
CA THR A 65 -22.44 -30.97 27.35
C THR A 65 -21.10 -30.26 27.54
N VAL A 66 -20.19 -30.42 26.59
CA VAL A 66 -18.95 -29.64 26.50
C VAL A 66 -19.35 -28.19 26.26
N VAL A 67 -19.43 -27.42 27.34
CA VAL A 67 -19.62 -25.97 27.27
C VAL A 67 -18.32 -25.36 26.76
N PHE A 68 -18.27 -25.10 25.46
CA PHE A 68 -17.20 -24.32 24.85
C PHE A 68 -17.41 -22.84 25.17
N ASN A 69 -17.10 -22.45 26.41
CA ASN A 69 -17.03 -21.04 26.80
C ASN A 69 -15.73 -20.47 26.24
N GLN A 70 -15.76 -20.09 24.96
CA GLN A 70 -14.75 -19.19 24.43
C GLN A 70 -15.00 -17.81 25.03
N ILE A 71 -14.21 -17.45 26.04
CA ILE A 71 -14.05 -16.06 26.44
C ILE A 71 -13.45 -15.37 25.21
N LEU A 72 -14.28 -14.66 24.47
CA LEU A 72 -13.82 -13.69 23.48
C LEU A 72 -13.17 -12.57 24.28
N THR A 73 -11.88 -12.74 24.59
CA THR A 73 -11.05 -11.62 24.97
C THR A 73 -11.06 -10.70 23.76
N LYS A 74 -11.78 -9.58 23.89
CA LYS A 74 -11.65 -8.45 22.98
C LYS A 74 -10.18 -8.05 23.06
N THR A 75 -9.39 -8.60 22.15
CA THR A 75 -7.98 -8.28 22.03
C THR A 75 -7.97 -6.84 21.59
N GLU A 76 -7.58 -5.95 22.50
CA GLU A 76 -7.45 -4.54 22.20
C GLU A 76 -6.49 -4.37 21.02
N HIS A 77 -7.02 -3.78 19.95
CA HIS A 77 -6.33 -3.44 18.70
C HIS A 77 -5.34 -4.49 18.20
N SER A 78 -5.86 -5.59 17.64
CA SER A 78 -5.09 -6.45 16.74
C SER A 78 -4.42 -5.59 15.67
N ASN A 79 -3.08 -5.52 15.68
CA ASN A 79 -2.33 -4.86 14.63
C ASN A 79 -2.74 -5.48 13.27
N ILE A 80 -3.51 -4.76 12.47
CA ILE A 80 -4.03 -5.21 11.17
C ILE A 80 -2.90 -5.62 10.20
N HIS A 81 -1.68 -5.14 10.45
CA HIS A 81 -0.49 -5.44 9.67
C HIS A 81 0.34 -6.58 10.28
N PHE A 82 -0.19 -7.38 11.20
CA PHE A 82 0.54 -8.47 11.85
C PHE A 82 1.13 -9.47 10.84
N ILE A 83 0.34 -9.93 9.85
CA ILE A 83 0.82 -10.85 8.81
C ILE A 83 1.98 -10.24 8.03
N TRP A 84 1.86 -8.97 7.67
CA TRP A 84 2.91 -8.23 6.98
C TRP A 84 4.17 -8.08 7.83
N ASN A 85 4.00 -7.78 9.12
CA ASN A 85 5.11 -7.68 10.06
C ASN A 85 5.87 -9.01 10.20
N GLU A 86 5.17 -10.14 10.29
CA GLU A 86 5.82 -11.45 10.33
C GLU A 86 6.59 -11.76 9.04
N LEU A 87 6.03 -11.42 7.87
CA LEU A 87 6.72 -11.58 6.59
C LEU A 87 7.97 -10.70 6.52
N LEU A 88 7.88 -9.45 6.95
CA LEU A 88 9.01 -8.53 7.01
C LEU A 88 10.11 -9.07 7.94
N GLN A 89 9.78 -9.48 9.15
CA GLN A 89 10.75 -10.00 10.12
C GLN A 89 11.43 -11.30 9.63
N LYS A 90 10.72 -12.13 8.84
CA LYS A 90 11.26 -13.38 8.32
C LYS A 90 12.17 -13.17 7.10
N HIS A 91 11.85 -12.21 6.23
CA HIS A 91 12.46 -12.11 4.89
C HIS A 91 13.25 -10.83 4.63
N VAL A 92 13.20 -9.86 5.54
CA VAL A 92 13.89 -8.57 5.41
C VAL A 92 14.90 -8.42 6.55
N SER A 93 16.17 -8.30 6.18
CA SER A 93 17.26 -8.05 7.14
C SER A 93 17.16 -6.67 7.81
N ASP A 94 17.91 -6.44 8.88
CA ASP A 94 17.97 -5.13 9.57
C ASP A 94 18.47 -3.99 8.66
N ASN A 95 19.31 -4.33 7.67
CA ASN A 95 19.81 -3.42 6.64
C ASN A 95 18.78 -3.17 5.51
N GLY A 96 17.64 -3.86 5.53
CA GLY A 96 16.56 -3.74 4.55
C GLY A 96 16.77 -4.52 3.25
N ASN A 97 17.75 -5.41 3.19
CA ASN A 97 17.90 -6.35 2.07
C ASN A 97 16.80 -7.41 2.15
N VAL A 98 16.18 -7.71 1.01
CA VAL A 98 15.02 -8.59 0.87
C VAL A 98 15.44 -9.93 0.29
N ASN A 99 15.19 -11.01 1.02
CA ASN A 99 15.42 -12.36 0.51
C ASN A 99 14.23 -12.81 -0.36
N TYR A 100 14.14 -12.32 -1.60
CA TYR A 100 13.03 -12.65 -2.52
C TYR A 100 12.85 -14.14 -2.78
N LYS A 101 13.95 -14.92 -2.78
CA LYS A 101 13.89 -16.38 -2.92
C LYS A 101 13.12 -17.02 -1.76
N SER A 102 13.40 -16.58 -0.53
CA SER A 102 12.66 -17.01 0.67
C SER A 102 11.25 -16.44 0.70
N PHE A 103 11.07 -15.17 0.35
CA PHE A 103 9.75 -14.52 0.34
C PHE A 103 8.77 -15.24 -0.59
N LYS A 104 9.24 -15.71 -1.75
CA LYS A 104 8.45 -16.48 -2.73
C LYS A 104 7.87 -17.77 -2.14
N THR A 105 8.51 -18.39 -1.14
CA THR A 105 7.95 -19.62 -0.53
C THR A 105 6.76 -19.33 0.38
N ASP A 106 6.63 -18.10 0.89
CA ASP A 106 5.48 -17.63 1.68
C ASP A 106 4.53 -16.75 0.86
N HIS A 107 4.54 -16.85 -0.48
CA HIS A 107 3.71 -16.00 -1.35
C HIS A 107 2.21 -16.09 -1.02
N LYS A 108 1.73 -17.28 -0.62
CA LYS A 108 0.34 -17.44 -0.15
C LYS A 108 0.01 -16.53 1.03
N LYS A 109 0.92 -16.43 2.01
CA LYS A 109 0.74 -15.58 3.21
C LYS A 109 0.79 -14.09 2.85
N LEU A 110 1.58 -13.71 1.83
CA LEU A 110 1.54 -12.36 1.27
C LEU A 110 0.18 -12.06 0.61
N LEU A 111 -0.37 -12.99 -0.17
CA LEU A 111 -1.71 -12.84 -0.77
C LEU A 111 -2.81 -12.76 0.29
N GLU A 112 -2.71 -13.50 1.40
CA GLU A 112 -3.61 -13.38 2.54
C GLU A 112 -3.59 -11.96 3.14
N TYR A 113 -2.40 -11.36 3.29
CA TYR A 113 -2.29 -9.97 3.73
C TYR A 113 -2.88 -8.97 2.72
N ILE A 114 -2.64 -9.16 1.43
CA ILE A 114 -3.24 -8.32 0.37
C ILE A 114 -4.77 -8.41 0.39
N TYR A 115 -5.32 -9.59 0.64
CA TYR A 115 -6.75 -9.76 0.82
C TYR A 115 -7.29 -9.05 2.06
N ILE A 116 -6.54 -9.00 3.17
CA ILE A 116 -6.91 -8.19 4.34
C ILE A 116 -6.94 -6.70 3.98
N LEU A 117 -5.96 -6.21 3.20
CA LEU A 117 -5.97 -4.82 2.74
C LEU A 117 -7.23 -4.51 1.92
N ASP A 118 -7.62 -5.41 1.02
CA ASP A 118 -8.85 -5.29 0.24
C ASP A 118 -10.10 -5.20 1.13
N LEU A 119 -10.24 -6.11 2.10
CA LEU A 119 -11.36 -6.09 3.05
C LEU A 119 -11.42 -4.79 3.87
N LEU A 120 -10.25 -4.28 4.30
CA LEU A 120 -10.18 -3.01 5.02
C LEU A 120 -10.59 -1.84 4.13
N LYS A 121 -10.13 -1.79 2.88
CA LYS A 121 -10.49 -0.73 1.93
C LYS A 121 -11.96 -0.77 1.51
N SER A 122 -12.57 -1.96 1.55
CA SER A 122 -14.00 -2.20 1.30
C SER A 122 -14.89 -1.77 2.46
N ASN A 123 -14.34 -1.58 3.67
CA ASN A 123 -15.12 -1.14 4.82
C ASN A 123 -15.60 0.32 4.62
N PRO A 124 -16.91 0.62 4.73
CA PRO A 124 -17.43 1.99 4.65
C PRO A 124 -16.79 2.97 5.63
N GLU A 125 -16.25 2.49 6.75
CA GLU A 125 -15.58 3.31 7.76
C GLU A 125 -14.15 3.71 7.36
N PHE A 126 -13.56 3.11 6.31
CA PHE A 126 -12.19 3.36 5.88
C PHE A 126 -11.94 4.86 5.58
N ASP A 127 -12.92 5.53 4.97
CA ASP A 127 -12.78 6.95 4.64
C ASP A 127 -12.85 7.86 5.88
N SER A 128 -13.33 7.34 7.01
CA SER A 128 -13.45 8.06 8.28
C SER A 128 -12.29 7.83 9.26
N ILE A 129 -11.39 6.88 8.96
CA ILE A 129 -10.19 6.65 9.80
C ILE A 129 -9.22 7.84 9.74
N SER A 130 -8.35 7.93 10.73
CA SER A 130 -7.37 9.03 10.86
C SER A 130 -6.38 9.09 9.68
N LYS A 131 -5.71 10.24 9.53
CA LYS A 131 -4.66 10.41 8.51
C LYS A 131 -3.52 9.41 8.74
N GLU A 132 -3.17 9.17 9.98
CA GLU A 132 -2.10 8.26 10.41
C GLU A 132 -2.45 6.80 10.06
N GLU A 133 -3.68 6.39 10.28
CA GLU A 133 -4.16 5.06 9.87
C GLU A 133 -4.13 4.89 8.35
N LYS A 134 -4.56 5.91 7.59
CA LYS A 134 -4.48 5.90 6.11
C LYS A 134 -3.04 5.84 5.61
N LEU A 135 -2.13 6.62 6.20
CA LEU A 135 -0.71 6.61 5.82
C LEU A 135 -0.09 5.24 6.09
N ALA A 136 -0.27 4.69 7.30
CA ALA A 136 0.24 3.36 7.64
C ALA A 136 -0.31 2.29 6.69
N TYR A 137 -1.61 2.32 6.41
CA TYR A 137 -2.25 1.42 5.44
C TYR A 137 -1.59 1.51 4.06
N TRP A 138 -1.50 2.71 3.47
CA TRP A 138 -1.04 2.86 2.09
C TRP A 138 0.47 2.62 1.93
N ILE A 139 1.29 2.99 2.93
CA ILE A 139 2.72 2.67 2.94
C ILE A 139 2.92 1.15 2.96
N ASN A 140 2.23 0.44 3.87
CA ASN A 140 2.35 -1.01 3.94
C ASN A 140 1.79 -1.69 2.69
N ALA A 141 0.68 -1.18 2.13
CA ALA A 141 0.13 -1.67 0.87
C ALA A 141 1.16 -1.53 -0.25
N TYR A 142 1.67 -0.33 -0.53
CA TYR A 142 2.67 -0.11 -1.58
C TYR A 142 3.86 -1.08 -1.48
N ASN A 143 4.40 -1.23 -0.28
CA ASN A 143 5.54 -2.12 -0.05
C ASN A 143 5.18 -3.59 -0.29
N ALA A 144 4.06 -4.08 0.23
CA ALA A 144 3.63 -5.46 0.02
C ALA A 144 3.32 -5.76 -1.46
N LEU A 145 2.68 -4.83 -2.17
CA LEU A 145 2.37 -4.96 -3.59
C LEU A 145 3.64 -4.93 -4.45
N THR A 146 4.63 -4.11 -4.07
CA THR A 146 5.94 -4.11 -4.73
C THR A 146 6.64 -5.47 -4.57
N ILE A 147 6.62 -6.05 -3.37
CA ILE A 147 7.17 -7.40 -3.15
C ILE A 147 6.43 -8.45 -3.96
N ASP A 148 5.09 -8.40 -4.00
CA ASP A 148 4.27 -9.31 -4.82
C ASP A 148 4.64 -9.21 -6.31
N LEU A 149 4.82 -8.00 -6.84
CA LEU A 149 5.26 -7.78 -8.22
C LEU A 149 6.62 -8.44 -8.51
N ILE A 150 7.60 -8.25 -7.62
CA ILE A 150 8.93 -8.86 -7.80
C ILE A 150 8.83 -10.39 -7.73
N ILE A 151 8.11 -10.95 -6.75
CA ILE A 151 7.96 -12.40 -6.58
C ILE A 151 7.29 -13.05 -7.80
N LYS A 152 6.25 -12.43 -8.35
CA LYS A 152 5.56 -12.88 -9.58
C LYS A 152 6.49 -12.97 -10.78
N ASN A 153 7.52 -12.12 -10.83
CA ASN A 153 8.51 -12.06 -11.91
C ASN A 153 9.85 -12.71 -11.55
N TYR A 154 10.03 -13.24 -10.33
CA TYR A 154 11.32 -13.73 -9.86
C TYR A 154 11.75 -15.02 -10.58
N PRO A 155 13.00 -15.14 -11.07
CA PRO A 155 14.12 -14.21 -10.87
C PRO A 155 14.17 -13.05 -11.88
N VAL A 156 14.39 -11.84 -11.37
CA VAL A 156 14.73 -10.62 -12.13
C VAL A 156 15.93 -9.93 -11.48
N LYS A 157 16.69 -9.14 -12.24
CA LYS A 157 17.85 -8.40 -11.69
C LYS A 157 17.48 -6.99 -11.26
N SER A 158 16.47 -6.42 -11.90
CA SER A 158 15.92 -5.10 -11.58
C SER A 158 14.41 -5.12 -11.72
N ILE A 159 13.72 -4.30 -10.93
CA ILE A 159 12.30 -4.00 -11.18
C ILE A 159 12.08 -3.45 -12.60
N LYS A 160 13.09 -2.78 -13.18
CA LYS A 160 13.04 -2.23 -14.54
C LYS A 160 13.06 -3.29 -15.64
N ASP A 161 13.39 -4.53 -15.32
CA ASP A 161 13.34 -5.65 -16.27
C ASP A 161 11.88 -6.12 -16.48
N ILE A 162 10.97 -5.75 -15.58
CA ILE A 162 9.53 -6.02 -15.68
C ILE A 162 8.92 -4.95 -16.59
N LYS A 163 8.06 -5.37 -17.54
CA LYS A 163 7.37 -4.44 -18.43
C LYS A 163 6.37 -3.59 -17.64
N ASP A 164 6.52 -2.27 -17.71
CA ASP A 164 5.63 -1.30 -17.04
C ASP A 164 5.39 -1.64 -15.55
N PRO A 165 6.42 -1.71 -14.70
CA PRO A 165 6.28 -2.27 -13.36
C PRO A 165 5.41 -1.41 -12.45
N TRP A 166 5.35 -0.10 -12.69
CA TRP A 166 4.58 0.82 -11.85
C TRP A 166 3.16 1.08 -12.35
N GLY A 167 2.92 1.02 -13.66
CA GLY A 167 1.62 1.34 -14.28
C GLY A 167 0.64 0.18 -14.35
N GLN A 168 1.07 -1.06 -14.12
CA GLN A 168 0.19 -2.24 -14.15
C GLN A 168 -0.86 -2.21 -13.02
N LYS A 169 -2.14 -2.25 -13.40
CA LYS A 169 -3.27 -2.38 -12.47
C LYS A 169 -3.52 -3.84 -12.10
N LEU A 170 -2.81 -4.33 -11.08
CA LEU A 170 -2.80 -5.76 -10.72
C LEU A 170 -3.56 -6.09 -9.43
N TRP A 171 -3.90 -5.10 -8.61
CA TRP A 171 -4.45 -5.32 -7.28
C TRP A 171 -5.76 -4.57 -7.11
N GLU A 172 -6.81 -5.32 -6.80
CA GLU A 172 -8.11 -4.79 -6.41
C GLU A 172 -8.10 -4.53 -4.90
N LEU A 173 -8.45 -3.30 -4.52
CA LEU A 173 -8.61 -2.89 -3.13
C LEU A 173 -9.91 -2.09 -3.02
N GLY A 174 -10.93 -2.65 -2.37
CA GLY A 174 -12.27 -2.09 -2.46
C GLY A 174 -12.88 -2.34 -3.84
N ASP A 175 -13.42 -1.28 -4.45
CA ASP A 175 -14.06 -1.30 -5.76
C ASP A 175 -13.13 -0.84 -6.90
N LYS A 176 -11.83 -0.68 -6.62
CA LYS A 176 -10.87 -0.11 -7.56
C LYS A 176 -9.64 -1.00 -7.73
N TRP A 177 -9.21 -1.13 -8.99
CA TRP A 177 -7.92 -1.68 -9.37
C TRP A 177 -6.84 -0.60 -9.32
N TYR A 178 -5.79 -0.88 -8.56
CA TYR A 178 -4.65 -0.01 -8.32
C TYR A 178 -3.38 -0.52 -9.02
N SER A 179 -2.61 0.42 -9.54
CA SER A 179 -1.19 0.25 -9.84
C SER A 179 -0.31 0.79 -8.69
N LEU A 180 1.00 0.54 -8.73
CA LEU A 180 1.93 1.15 -7.76
C LEU A 180 1.97 2.67 -7.95
N GLU A 181 1.92 3.14 -9.20
CA GLU A 181 1.86 4.57 -9.53
C GLU A 181 0.58 5.22 -8.98
N ASP A 182 -0.59 4.56 -9.09
CA ASP A 182 -1.84 5.05 -8.51
C ASP A 182 -1.70 5.28 -6.99
N ILE A 183 -1.09 4.33 -6.27
CA ILE A 183 -0.92 4.44 -4.81
C ILE A 183 0.05 5.57 -4.46
N GLU A 184 1.18 5.67 -5.14
CA GLU A 184 2.19 6.69 -4.85
C GLU A 184 1.71 8.09 -5.23
N HIS A 185 1.30 8.28 -6.48
CA HIS A 185 1.01 9.60 -7.04
C HIS A 185 -0.40 10.10 -6.73
N GLU A 186 -1.41 9.23 -6.77
CA GLU A 186 -2.81 9.64 -6.61
C GLU A 186 -3.31 9.54 -5.17
N VAL A 187 -2.59 8.82 -4.30
CA VAL A 187 -2.95 8.65 -2.88
C VAL A 187 -1.88 9.23 -1.96
N LEU A 188 -0.73 8.57 -1.79
CA LEU A 188 0.26 8.90 -0.76
C LEU A 188 0.80 10.33 -0.90
N ARG A 189 1.19 10.74 -2.10
CA ARG A 189 1.75 12.09 -2.33
C ARG A 189 0.73 13.22 -2.09
N LYS A 190 -0.57 12.94 -2.17
CA LYS A 190 -1.65 13.89 -1.85
C LYS A 190 -1.96 13.99 -0.36
N MET A 191 -1.26 13.22 0.48
CA MET A 191 -1.42 13.26 1.93
C MET A 191 -0.47 14.26 2.61
N ASP A 192 0.30 15.05 1.86
CA ASP A 192 1.21 16.09 2.38
C ASP A 192 2.15 15.53 3.47
N GLU A 193 2.80 14.41 3.15
CA GLU A 193 3.77 13.75 4.02
C GLU A 193 5.03 13.40 3.21
N PRO A 194 6.03 14.30 3.11
CA PRO A 194 7.22 14.07 2.29
C PRO A 194 8.05 12.85 2.72
N ARG A 195 7.92 12.40 3.97
CA ARG A 195 8.69 11.25 4.47
C ARG A 195 8.22 9.91 3.92
N ILE A 196 7.07 9.87 3.22
CA ILE A 196 6.64 8.65 2.50
C ILE A 196 7.72 8.16 1.54
N HIS A 197 8.50 9.06 0.93
CA HIS A 197 9.64 8.75 0.05
C HIS A 197 10.79 7.99 0.71
N PHE A 198 10.79 7.85 2.04
CA PHE A 198 11.73 7.03 2.81
C PHE A 198 11.08 5.79 3.43
N ALA A 199 9.77 5.67 3.29
CA ALA A 199 8.94 4.60 3.85
C ALA A 199 8.46 3.61 2.79
N ILE A 200 8.33 4.04 1.54
CA ILE A 200 8.00 3.18 0.39
C ILE A 200 9.26 2.79 -0.39
N VAL A 201 9.27 1.56 -0.93
CA VAL A 201 10.45 0.98 -1.58
C VAL A 201 10.12 0.50 -2.97
N CYS A 202 10.89 0.97 -3.95
CA CYS A 202 10.81 0.60 -5.37
C CYS A 202 11.58 -0.69 -5.74
N ALA A 203 11.89 -1.54 -4.75
CA ALA A 203 12.72 -2.74 -4.85
C ALA A 203 14.14 -2.57 -5.42
N SER A 204 14.68 -1.34 -5.48
CA SER A 204 16.02 -1.09 -6.01
C SER A 204 17.09 -0.86 -4.93
N TYR A 205 18.35 -1.10 -5.26
CA TYR A 205 19.50 -0.94 -4.37
C TYR A 205 19.60 0.51 -3.84
N SER A 206 19.45 1.51 -4.71
CA SER A 206 19.52 2.92 -4.31
C SER A 206 18.24 3.45 -3.65
N CYS A 207 17.15 2.67 -3.62
CA CYS A 207 15.93 3.04 -2.91
C CYS A 207 16.19 3.13 -1.39
N PRO A 208 15.32 3.79 -0.61
CA PRO A 208 15.36 3.68 0.84
C PRO A 208 15.23 2.22 1.26
N LYS A 209 15.70 1.90 2.46
CA LYS A 209 15.61 0.53 2.96
C LYS A 209 14.14 0.16 3.19
N LEU A 210 13.78 -1.10 2.93
CA LEU A 210 12.52 -1.64 3.41
C LEU A 210 12.65 -1.86 4.92
N GLN A 211 11.76 -1.26 5.70
CA GLN A 211 11.73 -1.50 7.15
C GLN A 211 11.32 -2.96 7.41
N ASN A 212 11.99 -3.63 8.34
CA ASN A 212 11.65 -5.00 8.75
C ASN A 212 10.51 -5.07 9.77
N THR A 213 9.77 -3.97 9.93
CA THR A 213 8.55 -3.87 10.74
C THR A 213 7.48 -3.14 9.97
N ALA A 214 6.22 -3.53 10.16
CA ALA A 214 5.10 -2.85 9.52
C ALA A 214 4.88 -1.47 10.14
N PHE A 215 4.45 -0.51 9.33
CA PHE A 215 4.03 0.80 9.84
C PHE A 215 2.70 0.67 10.59
N THR A 216 2.54 1.34 11.74
CA THR A 216 1.27 1.38 12.47
C THR A 216 0.91 2.81 12.81
N ALA A 217 -0.38 3.15 12.86
CA ALA A 217 -0.82 4.52 13.17
C ALA A 217 -0.21 5.05 14.48
N SER A 218 -0.19 4.22 15.53
CA SER A 218 0.37 4.56 16.84
C SER A 218 1.87 4.85 16.85
N ASN A 219 2.63 4.30 15.90
CA ASN A 219 4.09 4.44 15.83
C ASN A 219 4.54 5.22 14.58
N LEU A 220 3.61 5.65 13.73
CA LEU A 220 3.89 6.17 12.40
C LEU A 220 4.90 7.30 12.44
N GLU A 221 4.72 8.24 13.38
CA GLU A 221 5.59 9.40 13.46
C GLU A 221 7.03 9.05 13.82
N THR A 222 7.20 8.18 14.80
CA THR A 222 8.51 7.65 15.19
C THR A 222 9.14 6.86 14.05
N GLN A 223 8.35 6.03 13.34
CA GLN A 223 8.83 5.21 12.23
C GLN A 223 9.25 6.05 11.02
N LEU A 224 8.45 7.04 10.61
CA LEU A 224 8.77 7.95 9.51
C LEU A 224 10.01 8.79 9.81
N THR A 225 10.10 9.34 11.04
CA THR A 225 11.27 10.10 11.47
C THR A 225 12.53 9.24 11.49
N ALA A 226 12.44 8.01 12.02
CA ALA A 226 13.57 7.07 12.03
C ALA A 226 14.01 6.69 10.61
N ALA A 227 13.08 6.35 9.72
CA ALA A 227 13.36 6.03 8.33
C ALA A 227 14.03 7.20 7.59
N THR A 228 13.56 8.42 7.83
CA THR A 228 14.13 9.66 7.25
C THR A 228 15.56 9.88 7.72
N LYS A 229 15.80 9.87 9.04
CA LYS A 229 17.15 10.06 9.62
C LYS A 229 18.12 8.98 9.15
N GLN A 230 17.65 7.73 9.07
CA GLN A 230 18.47 6.64 8.58
C GLN A 230 18.83 6.82 7.10
N PHE A 231 17.89 7.21 6.25
CA PHE A 231 18.16 7.43 4.83
C PHE A 231 19.18 8.56 4.64
N LEU A 232 19.00 9.68 5.35
CA LEU A 232 19.90 10.83 5.26
C LEU A 232 21.32 10.55 5.75
N SER A 233 21.47 9.69 6.76
CA SER A 233 22.79 9.30 7.29
C SER A 233 23.49 8.22 6.47
N ASP A 234 22.81 7.60 5.49
CA ASP A 234 23.44 6.60 4.63
C ASP A 234 24.41 7.22 3.62
N THR A 235 25.71 7.05 3.88
CA THR A 235 26.80 7.59 3.05
C THR A 235 26.86 7.04 1.63
N LYS A 236 26.25 5.87 1.37
CA LYS A 236 26.14 5.32 0.01
C LYS A 236 25.13 6.11 -0.82
N ARG A 237 24.08 6.61 -0.18
CA ARG A 237 22.96 7.31 -0.83
C ARG A 237 23.10 8.83 -0.74
N ASN A 238 23.75 9.36 0.30
CA ASN A 238 23.85 10.79 0.57
C ASN A 238 25.24 11.16 1.11
N GLU A 239 25.76 12.31 0.72
CA GLU A 239 26.87 12.98 1.40
C GLU A 239 26.39 14.38 1.77
N ILE A 240 26.26 14.63 3.07
CA ILE A 240 25.72 15.88 3.61
C ILE A 240 26.86 16.60 4.34
N LYS A 241 27.18 17.81 3.89
CA LYS A 241 28.15 18.73 4.51
C LYS A 241 27.53 20.12 4.54
N GLU A 242 28.01 20.99 5.43
CA GLU A 242 27.49 22.36 5.60
C GLU A 242 27.29 23.10 4.28
N ASN A 243 28.28 23.07 3.37
CA ASN A 243 28.27 23.87 2.14
C ASN A 243 28.15 23.04 0.84
N SER A 244 28.04 21.72 0.93
CA SER A 244 28.01 20.82 -0.23
C SER A 244 27.21 19.56 0.05
N LEU A 245 26.25 19.28 -0.82
CA LEU A 245 25.38 18.12 -0.77
C LEU A 245 25.57 17.26 -2.02
N LYS A 246 25.70 15.95 -1.84
CA LYS A 246 25.63 14.96 -2.92
C LYS A 246 24.58 13.91 -2.55
N LEU A 247 23.35 14.14 -2.98
CA LEU A 247 22.16 13.45 -2.48
C LEU A 247 21.67 12.35 -3.41
N SER A 248 20.78 11.49 -2.92
CA SER A 248 20.04 10.56 -3.78
C SER A 248 19.17 11.30 -4.82
N LYS A 249 18.96 10.69 -5.99
CA LYS A 249 18.06 11.24 -7.03
C LYS A 249 16.60 11.34 -6.57
N ILE A 250 16.20 10.71 -5.47
CA ILE A 250 14.85 10.87 -4.87
C ILE A 250 14.55 12.35 -4.60
N PHE A 251 15.51 13.11 -4.08
CA PHE A 251 15.36 14.56 -3.86
C PHE A 251 15.26 15.38 -5.16
N LYS A 252 15.67 14.80 -6.29
CA LYS A 252 15.51 15.42 -7.61
C LYS A 252 14.16 15.06 -8.24
N TRP A 253 13.72 13.82 -8.08
CA TRP A 253 12.50 13.32 -8.70
C TRP A 253 11.23 13.81 -8.00
N PHE A 254 11.31 14.03 -6.69
CA PHE A 254 10.19 14.46 -5.84
C PHE A 254 10.46 15.79 -5.14
N ASP A 255 11.21 16.68 -5.79
CA ASP A 255 11.59 18.00 -5.27
C ASP A 255 10.39 18.77 -4.68
N LYS A 256 9.28 18.84 -5.42
CA LYS A 256 8.04 19.51 -5.02
C LYS A 256 7.45 19.01 -3.70
N ASP A 257 7.63 17.73 -3.39
CA ASP A 257 7.07 17.15 -2.18
C ASP A 257 7.88 17.59 -0.95
N PHE A 258 9.20 17.73 -1.09
CA PHE A 258 10.07 18.23 -0.02
C PHE A 258 9.97 19.76 0.18
N GLU A 259 9.50 20.48 -0.82
CA GLU A 259 9.43 21.95 -0.84
C GLU A 259 8.07 22.52 -0.43
N GLN A 260 7.16 21.70 0.10
CA GLN A 260 5.81 22.12 0.51
C GLN A 260 5.81 23.16 1.63
N THR A 261 6.73 23.06 2.59
CA THR A 261 6.78 23.92 3.79
C THR A 261 8.10 24.68 3.95
N GLY A 262 8.82 24.92 2.84
CA GLY A 262 10.16 25.52 2.86
C GLY A 262 11.03 25.01 1.72
N SER A 263 12.32 25.28 1.77
CA SER A 263 13.29 24.71 0.82
C SER A 263 13.63 23.26 1.15
N LEU A 264 14.21 22.53 0.19
CA LEU A 264 14.81 21.22 0.45
C LEU A 264 15.84 21.28 1.60
N ILE A 265 16.60 22.38 1.72
CA ILE A 265 17.57 22.55 2.80
C ILE A 265 16.87 22.65 4.17
N ASP A 266 15.73 23.34 4.25
CA ASP A 266 14.92 23.41 5.47
C ASP A 266 14.39 22.02 5.85
N PHE A 267 13.97 21.22 4.88
CA PHE A 267 13.58 19.83 5.12
C PHE A 267 14.74 19.02 5.68
N LEU A 268 15.92 19.06 5.04
CA LEU A 268 17.09 18.29 5.47
C LEU A 268 17.54 18.69 6.88
N ASN A 269 17.60 19.99 7.20
CA ASN A 269 18.00 20.49 8.51
C ASN A 269 17.09 20.02 9.66
N LYS A 270 15.84 19.59 9.40
CA LYS A 270 14.96 18.99 10.43
C LYS A 270 15.42 17.60 10.87
N TYR A 271 16.16 16.89 10.01
CA TYR A 271 16.45 15.47 10.18
C TYR A 271 17.95 15.14 10.14
N THR A 272 18.83 16.14 10.03
CA THR A 272 20.29 15.97 10.10
C THR A 272 20.90 16.73 11.27
N ASP A 273 21.96 16.18 11.85
CA ASP A 273 22.72 16.86 12.91
C ASP A 273 23.65 17.96 12.37
N ILE A 274 23.86 18.00 11.05
CA ILE A 274 24.66 19.02 10.37
C ILE A 274 23.75 20.19 10.03
N THR A 275 24.13 21.40 10.44
CA THR A 275 23.49 22.63 9.95
C THR A 275 23.95 22.90 8.52
N ILE A 276 23.05 22.70 7.56
CA ILE A 276 23.30 22.93 6.14
C ILE A 276 23.07 24.41 5.83
N SER A 277 24.06 25.04 5.21
CA SER A 277 23.99 26.41 4.71
C SER A 277 22.91 26.54 3.63
N ALA A 278 22.10 27.60 3.68
CA ALA A 278 21.13 27.91 2.64
C ALA A 278 21.75 28.09 1.24
N LYS A 279 23.07 28.27 1.15
CA LYS A 279 23.84 28.39 -0.09
C LYS A 279 24.56 27.10 -0.50
N ALA A 280 24.30 25.98 0.20
CA ALA A 280 24.96 24.72 -0.08
C ALA A 280 24.74 24.28 -1.53
N LYS A 281 25.82 23.83 -2.19
CA LYS A 281 25.72 23.34 -3.57
C LYS A 281 25.12 21.95 -3.56
N ILE A 282 24.04 21.75 -4.32
CA ILE A 282 23.36 20.45 -4.43
C ILE A 282 23.81 19.75 -5.72
N SER A 283 24.21 18.50 -5.57
CA SER A 283 24.47 17.56 -6.65
C SER A 283 23.82 16.21 -6.32
N TYR A 284 23.71 15.33 -7.30
CA TYR A 284 23.03 14.05 -7.12
C TYR A 284 23.94 12.87 -7.44
N LYS A 285 23.86 11.81 -6.63
CA LYS A 285 24.53 10.52 -6.87
C LYS A 285 23.84 9.77 -8.00
N ASP A 286 24.57 8.83 -8.61
CA ASP A 286 23.94 7.86 -9.51
C ASP A 286 23.03 6.90 -8.76
N TYR A 287 22.09 6.32 -9.51
CA TYR A 287 21.03 5.50 -8.96
C TYR A 287 21.13 4.08 -9.50
N ASN A 288 21.43 3.14 -8.61
CA ASN A 288 21.49 1.73 -8.93
C ASN A 288 20.08 1.11 -8.86
N TRP A 289 19.67 0.55 -9.99
CA TRP A 289 18.38 -0.11 -10.20
C TRP A 289 18.40 -1.62 -9.96
N ASP A 290 19.55 -2.21 -9.67
CA ASP A 290 19.66 -3.61 -9.25
C ASP A 290 18.75 -3.87 -8.04
N LEU A 291 18.23 -5.09 -7.89
CA LEU A 291 17.39 -5.45 -6.76
C LEU A 291 18.11 -5.22 -5.41
N ASN A 292 17.32 -4.87 -4.40
CA ASN A 292 17.78 -4.74 -3.01
C ASN A 292 17.81 -6.09 -2.27
N ASN A 293 18.54 -7.07 -2.80
CA ASN A 293 18.63 -8.42 -2.24
C ASN A 293 20.01 -8.82 -1.69
#